data_AF-A0A937KLY1-F1
#
_entry.id   AF-A0A937KLY1-F1
#
_cell.length_a   1.000
_cell.length_b   1.000
_cell.length_c   1.000
_cell.angle_alpha   90.00
_cell.angle_beta   90.00
_cell.angle_gamma   90.00
#
_symmetry.space_group_name_H-M   'P 1'
#
loop_
_entity.id
_entity.type
_entity.pdbx_description
1 polymer ?
#
loop_
_entity_poly.entity_id
_entity_poly.type
_entity_poly.pdbx_seq_one_letter_code
_entity_poly.pdbx_strand_id
1 'polypeptide(L)'
;MIDDAVRNEVACAEYGTILPPGLIDPARRWQQHIAAAGLAGIDWAPEHHGLGLSPDHSAVWYTECALAGVAPYANFQGYILTAGALRAHGTDAQRHRHLPGILDASTIWCQLFSEPDAGSDLSSLATRAEADGDRWRITGQKIWTSTAQVSDMGILLVRTAP
;
A
#
# COMPACT_ATOMS: atom_id res chain seq x y z
N MET A 1 15.08 -1.77 -17.21
CA MET A 1 15.90 -2.99 -17.08
C MET A 1 16.58 -2.92 -15.73
N ILE A 2 16.35 -3.90 -14.87
CA ILE A 2 17.03 -4.03 -13.58
C ILE A 2 18.37 -4.70 -13.88
N ASP A 3 19.44 -3.92 -13.99
CA ASP A 3 20.78 -4.46 -14.23
C ASP A 3 21.48 -4.85 -12.92
N ASP A 4 22.67 -5.44 -13.04
CA ASP A 4 23.46 -5.88 -11.89
C ASP A 4 23.87 -4.71 -10.97
N ALA A 5 24.01 -3.48 -11.50
CA ALA A 5 24.36 -2.33 -10.67
C ALA A 5 23.19 -1.92 -9.77
N VAL A 6 21.99 -1.79 -10.34
CA VAL A 6 20.75 -1.52 -9.58
C VAL A 6 20.50 -2.63 -8.57
N ARG A 7 20.71 -3.89 -8.97
CA ARG A 7 20.50 -5.06 -8.11
C ARG A 7 21.41 -5.06 -6.88
N ASN A 8 22.67 -4.66 -7.05
CA ASN A 8 23.67 -4.71 -5.98
C ASN A 8 23.68 -3.47 -5.08
N GLU A 9 23.11 -2.33 -5.52
CA GLU A 9 23.19 -1.08 -4.77
C GLU A 9 21.89 -0.68 -4.05
N VAL A 10 20.73 -0.87 -4.68
CA VAL A 10 19.46 -0.29 -4.19
C VAL A 10 18.27 -1.24 -4.21
N ALA A 11 18.31 -2.32 -4.99
CA ALA A 11 17.20 -3.25 -5.07
C ALA A 11 16.97 -4.00 -3.76
N CYS A 12 15.70 -4.20 -3.42
CA CYS A 12 15.32 -5.06 -2.31
C CYS A 12 15.01 -6.46 -2.86
N ALA A 13 15.66 -7.49 -2.31
CA ALA A 13 15.41 -8.87 -2.67
C ALA A 13 13.92 -9.23 -2.48
N GLU A 14 13.42 -10.13 -3.31
CA GLU A 14 12.06 -10.63 -3.18
C GLU A 14 11.83 -11.29 -1.80
N TYR A 15 10.71 -10.96 -1.17
CA TYR A 15 10.29 -11.48 0.14
C TYR A 15 8.83 -11.96 0.16
N GLY A 16 8.24 -12.18 -1.02
CA GLY A 16 6.83 -12.55 -1.17
C GLY A 16 5.88 -11.40 -0.82
N THR A 17 4.71 -11.74 -0.28
CA THR A 17 3.58 -10.80 -0.14
C THR A 17 3.65 -9.91 1.10
N ILE A 18 4.35 -10.35 2.15
CA ILE A 18 4.41 -9.65 3.44
C ILE A 18 5.82 -9.15 3.66
N LEU A 19 5.99 -7.82 3.65
CA LEU A 19 7.26 -7.18 3.96
C LEU A 19 7.75 -7.60 5.35
N PRO A 20 8.90 -8.30 5.46
CA PRO A 20 9.49 -8.59 6.76
C PRO A 20 9.91 -7.29 7.45
N PRO A 21 9.63 -7.11 8.75
CA PRO A 21 9.98 -5.86 9.45
C PRO A 21 11.47 -5.51 9.37
N GLY A 22 12.37 -6.50 9.33
CA GLY A 22 13.80 -6.27 9.17
C GLY A 22 14.24 -5.75 7.79
N LEU A 23 13.35 -5.76 6.79
CA LEU A 23 13.61 -5.28 5.43
C LEU A 23 12.97 -3.93 5.14
N ILE A 24 12.38 -3.25 6.14
CA ILE A 24 11.64 -2.00 5.93
C ILE A 24 12.48 -0.91 5.26
N ASP A 25 13.70 -0.69 5.74
CA ASP A 25 14.59 0.34 5.21
C ASP A 25 15.08 0.05 3.79
N PRO A 26 15.64 -1.14 3.47
CA PRO A 26 16.00 -1.44 2.08
C PRO A 26 14.79 -1.47 1.15
N ALA A 27 13.63 -1.97 1.58
CA ALA A 27 12.41 -1.96 0.78
C ALA A 27 11.92 -0.53 0.49
N ARG A 28 11.96 0.36 1.49
CA ARG A 28 11.60 1.78 1.31
C ARG A 28 12.56 2.48 0.34
N ARG A 29 13.87 2.28 0.47
CA ARG A 29 14.87 2.85 -0.47
C ARG A 29 14.63 2.35 -1.89
N TRP A 30 14.36 1.06 -2.04
CA TRP A 30 14.00 0.47 -3.32
C TRP A 30 12.72 1.10 -3.90
N GLN A 31 11.65 1.21 -3.11
CA GLN A 31 10.41 1.85 -3.54
C GLN A 31 10.64 3.30 -3.99
N GLN A 32 11.43 4.08 -3.25
CA GLN A 32 11.74 5.46 -3.61
C GLN A 32 12.49 5.53 -4.95
N HIS A 33 13.43 4.61 -5.17
CA HIS A 33 14.16 4.52 -6.43
C HIS A 33 13.22 4.22 -7.61
N ILE A 34 12.34 3.22 -7.50
CA ILE A 34 11.39 2.89 -8.57
C ILE A 34 10.32 3.96 -8.75
N ALA A 35 9.90 4.65 -7.69
CA ALA A 35 8.96 5.76 -7.77
C ALA A 35 9.56 6.95 -8.51
N ALA A 36 10.82 7.31 -8.24
CA ALA A 36 11.54 8.34 -8.98
C ALA A 36 11.70 8.01 -10.47
N ALA A 37 11.76 6.72 -10.81
CA ALA A 37 11.79 6.23 -12.19
C ALA A 37 10.38 6.10 -12.84
N GLY A 38 9.30 6.42 -12.11
CA GLY A 38 7.91 6.26 -12.57
C GLY A 38 7.37 4.82 -12.56
N LEU A 39 8.21 3.86 -12.15
CA LEU A 39 7.87 2.43 -12.14
C LEU A 39 6.93 2.06 -10.99
N ALA A 40 6.83 2.90 -9.96
CA ALA A 40 5.91 2.68 -8.86
C ALA A 40 4.43 2.95 -9.22
N GLY A 41 4.13 3.67 -10.31
CA GLY A 41 2.78 4.14 -10.65
C GLY A 41 2.48 4.03 -12.14
N ILE A 42 2.92 2.93 -12.77
CA ILE A 42 2.90 2.74 -14.22
C ILE A 42 1.51 2.96 -14.82
N ASP A 43 0.49 2.31 -14.27
CA ASP A 43 -0.90 2.36 -14.74
C ASP A 43 -1.76 3.37 -13.95
N TRP A 44 -1.14 4.19 -13.10
CA TRP A 44 -1.85 5.26 -12.42
C TRP A 44 -1.99 6.44 -13.36
N ALA A 45 -3.15 7.11 -13.33
CA ALA A 45 -3.37 8.29 -14.14
C ALA A 45 -2.38 9.42 -13.75
N PRO A 46 -1.96 10.30 -14.67
CA PRO A 46 -1.00 11.36 -14.37
C PRO A 46 -1.42 12.29 -13.22
N GLU A 47 -2.71 12.58 -13.08
CA GLU A 47 -3.27 13.36 -11.96
C GLU A 47 -3.12 12.67 -10.61
N HIS A 48 -2.82 11.37 -10.60
CA HIS A 48 -2.49 10.56 -9.43
C HIS A 48 -0.98 10.28 -9.33
N HIS A 49 -0.14 11.05 -10.01
CA HIS A 49 1.33 10.93 -10.04
C HIS A 49 1.86 9.67 -10.74
N GLY A 50 1.08 9.08 -11.64
CA GLY A 50 1.49 7.92 -12.44
C GLY A 50 1.92 8.23 -13.87
N LEU A 51 2.28 7.18 -14.62
CA LEU A 51 2.67 7.29 -16.04
C LEU A 51 1.48 7.24 -17.02
N GLY A 52 0.28 6.86 -16.55
CA GLY A 52 -0.93 6.77 -17.37
C GLY A 52 -0.88 5.64 -18.42
N LEU A 53 -0.04 4.62 -18.22
CA LEU A 53 0.06 3.48 -19.13
C LEU A 53 -1.04 2.44 -18.87
N SER A 54 -1.11 1.42 -19.70
CA SER A 54 -2.09 0.34 -19.52
C SER A 54 -1.69 -0.61 -18.37
N PRO A 55 -2.65 -1.33 -17.76
CA PRO A 55 -2.35 -2.39 -16.79
C PRO A 55 -1.38 -3.46 -17.31
N ASP A 56 -1.32 -3.71 -18.61
CA ASP A 56 -0.36 -4.64 -19.22
C ASP A 56 1.09 -4.21 -18.99
N HIS A 57 1.37 -2.90 -18.93
CA HIS A 57 2.71 -2.40 -18.61
C HIS A 57 3.07 -2.68 -17.15
N SER A 58 2.11 -2.56 -16.23
CA SER A 58 2.30 -2.97 -14.84
C SER A 58 2.55 -4.48 -14.75
N ALA A 59 1.89 -5.30 -15.56
CA ALA A 59 2.14 -6.76 -15.62
C ALA A 59 3.55 -7.10 -16.12
N VAL A 60 4.08 -6.36 -17.11
CA VAL A 60 5.48 -6.48 -17.54
C VAL A 60 6.42 -6.13 -16.38
N TRP A 61 6.17 -5.04 -15.65
CA TRP A 61 6.98 -4.68 -14.48
C TRP A 61 7.05 -5.78 -13.41
N TYR A 62 5.89 -6.38 -13.07
CA TYR A 62 5.86 -7.51 -12.13
C TYR A 62 6.70 -8.70 -12.64
N THR A 63 6.65 -8.98 -13.94
CA THR A 63 7.42 -10.06 -14.57
C THR A 63 8.92 -9.80 -14.52
N GLU A 64 9.36 -8.57 -14.85
CA GLU A 64 10.77 -8.16 -14.77
C GLU A 64 11.30 -8.26 -13.34
N CYS A 65 10.51 -7.85 -12.34
CA CYS A 65 10.89 -7.98 -10.93
C CYS A 65 11.06 -9.45 -10.51
N ALA A 66 10.14 -10.32 -10.93
CA ALA A 66 10.19 -11.74 -10.64
C ALA A 66 11.41 -12.42 -11.29
N LEU A 67 11.72 -12.09 -12.55
CA LEU A 67 12.91 -12.60 -13.23
C LEU A 67 14.21 -12.13 -12.57
N ALA A 68 14.24 -10.90 -12.05
CA ALA A 68 15.39 -10.35 -11.33
C ALA A 68 15.48 -10.80 -9.86
N GLY A 69 14.44 -11.43 -9.31
CA GLY A 69 14.35 -11.83 -7.90
C GLY A 69 14.31 -10.65 -6.94
N VAL A 70 13.62 -9.57 -7.31
CA VAL A 70 13.45 -8.37 -6.49
C VAL A 70 11.98 -8.12 -6.17
N ALA A 71 11.71 -7.46 -5.05
CA ALA A 71 10.34 -7.11 -4.69
C ALA A 71 9.80 -6.04 -5.65
N PRO A 72 8.58 -6.17 -6.19
CA PRO A 72 8.01 -5.14 -7.08
C PRO A 72 7.59 -3.88 -6.31
N TYR A 73 7.17 -4.03 -5.05
CA TYR A 73 6.73 -2.94 -4.18
C TYR A 73 6.98 -3.24 -2.70
N ALA A 74 7.27 -2.21 -1.91
CA ALA A 74 7.39 -2.27 -0.44
C ALA A 74 6.06 -2.13 0.28
N ASN A 75 5.20 -1.22 -0.20
CA ASN A 75 3.99 -0.77 0.48
C ASN A 75 2.74 -1.39 -0.15
N PHE A 76 2.68 -2.72 -0.27
CA PHE A 76 1.61 -3.41 -1.02
C PHE A 76 0.20 -3.01 -0.54
N GLN A 77 -0.02 -2.97 0.78
CA GLN A 77 -1.32 -2.57 1.37
C GLN A 77 -1.64 -1.10 1.08
N GLY A 78 -0.65 -0.22 1.11
CA GLY A 78 -0.82 1.17 0.70
C GLY A 78 -1.17 1.27 -0.78
N TYR A 79 -0.38 0.62 -1.64
CA TYR A 79 -0.45 0.71 -3.09
C TYR A 79 -1.74 0.10 -3.67
N ILE A 80 -2.08 -1.13 -3.26
CA ILE A 80 -3.25 -1.84 -3.81
C ILE A 80 -4.53 -1.40 -3.11
N LEU A 81 -4.56 -1.44 -1.77
CA LEU A 81 -5.81 -1.23 -1.03
C LEU A 81 -6.11 0.25 -0.86
N THR A 82 -5.16 0.98 -0.28
CA THR A 82 -5.41 2.38 0.12
C THR A 82 -5.48 3.30 -1.08
N ALA A 83 -4.48 3.25 -1.96
CA ALA A 83 -4.50 4.07 -3.15
C ALA A 83 -5.60 3.63 -4.13
N GLY A 84 -5.94 2.35 -4.22
CA GLY A 84 -7.11 1.89 -4.97
C GLY A 84 -8.40 2.57 -4.49
N ALA A 85 -8.66 2.55 -3.19
CA ALA A 85 -9.82 3.23 -2.59
C ALA A 85 -9.79 4.75 -2.79
N LEU A 86 -8.64 5.40 -2.61
CA LEU A 86 -8.48 6.84 -2.82
C LEU A 86 -8.69 7.26 -4.28
N ARG A 87 -8.16 6.49 -5.23
CA ARG A 87 -8.32 6.74 -6.67
C ARG A 87 -9.76 6.52 -7.13
N ALA A 88 -10.48 5.57 -6.53
CA ALA A 88 -11.87 5.32 -6.87
C ALA A 88 -12.84 6.31 -6.18
N HIS A 89 -12.63 6.59 -4.89
CA HIS A 89 -13.63 7.21 -4.03
C HIS A 89 -13.13 8.39 -3.18
N GLY A 90 -11.81 8.64 -3.14
CA GLY A 90 -11.24 9.71 -2.35
C GLY A 90 -11.61 11.11 -2.88
N THR A 91 -11.63 12.10 -2.00
CA THR A 91 -11.69 13.50 -2.44
C THR A 91 -10.34 13.94 -3.01
N ASP A 92 -10.32 15.03 -3.79
CA ASP A 92 -9.06 15.57 -4.32
C ASP A 92 -8.05 15.88 -3.21
N ALA A 93 -8.53 16.41 -2.08
CA ALA A 93 -7.70 16.69 -0.90
C ALA A 93 -7.09 15.40 -0.31
N GLN A 94 -7.85 14.30 -0.26
CA GLN A 94 -7.33 13.01 0.22
C GLN A 94 -6.32 12.40 -0.76
N ARG A 95 -6.59 12.48 -2.07
CA ARG A 95 -5.67 11.99 -3.11
C ARG A 95 -4.33 12.73 -3.05
N HIS A 96 -4.37 14.06 -3.05
CA HIS A 96 -3.16 14.90 -2.97
C HIS A 96 -2.36 14.65 -1.69
N ARG A 97 -3.06 14.42 -0.57
CA ARG A 97 -2.40 14.18 0.72
C ARG A 97 -1.70 12.82 0.79
N HIS A 98 -2.30 11.77 0.24
CA HIS A 98 -1.91 10.40 0.56
C HIS A 98 -1.23 9.64 -0.59
N LEU A 99 -1.61 9.89 -1.85
CA LEU A 99 -1.08 9.13 -2.98
C LEU A 99 0.44 9.27 -3.15
N PRO A 100 1.06 10.47 -3.02
CA PRO A 100 2.52 10.60 -3.14
C PRO A 100 3.27 9.73 -2.14
N GLY A 101 2.86 9.75 -0.87
CA GLY A 101 3.54 9.00 0.19
C GLY A 101 3.31 7.49 0.14
N ILE A 102 2.21 7.07 -0.49
CA ILE A 102 1.98 5.66 -0.80
C ILE A 102 2.93 5.21 -1.92
N LEU A 103 3.04 6.02 -2.97
CA LEU A 103 3.80 5.72 -4.19
C LEU A 103 5.30 5.53 -3.91
N ASP A 104 5.88 6.38 -3.06
CA ASP A 104 7.31 6.33 -2.70
C ASP A 104 7.60 5.57 -1.40
N ALA A 105 6.58 5.01 -0.73
CA ALA A 105 6.66 4.36 0.58
C ALA A 105 7.27 5.23 1.70
N SER A 106 7.22 6.56 1.58
CA SER A 106 7.47 7.46 2.72
C SER A 106 6.38 7.32 3.80
N THR A 107 5.19 6.82 3.44
CA THR A 107 4.15 6.39 4.39
C THR A 107 3.80 4.93 4.14
N ILE A 108 4.08 4.07 5.12
CA ILE A 108 3.77 2.65 5.08
C ILE A 108 2.38 2.41 5.64
N TRP A 109 1.58 1.61 4.95
CA TRP A 109 0.22 1.29 5.34
C TRP A 109 0.08 -0.17 5.73
N CYS A 110 -0.83 -0.43 6.67
CA CYS A 110 -1.31 -1.77 6.99
C CYS A 110 -2.81 -1.90 6.71
N GLN A 111 -3.30 -3.14 6.68
CA GLN A 111 -4.72 -3.46 6.51
C GLN A 111 -5.37 -3.78 7.86
N LEU A 112 -6.41 -3.01 8.20
CA LEU A 112 -7.16 -3.14 9.45
C LEU A 112 -8.59 -3.63 9.17
N PHE A 113 -8.71 -4.80 8.53
CA PHE A 113 -10.00 -5.34 8.07
C PHE A 113 -10.50 -6.43 9.02
N SER A 114 -9.79 -7.57 9.07
CA SER A 114 -10.19 -8.76 9.80
C SER A 114 -10.32 -8.53 11.31
N GLU A 115 -11.31 -9.19 11.90
CA GLU A 115 -11.60 -9.22 13.33
C GLU A 115 -11.60 -10.67 13.82
N PRO A 116 -11.51 -10.94 15.14
CA PRO A 116 -11.53 -12.30 15.67
C PRO A 116 -12.69 -13.16 15.14
N ASP A 117 -13.87 -12.55 15.00
CA ASP A 117 -15.10 -13.22 14.55
C ASP A 117 -15.52 -12.86 13.11
N ALA A 118 -14.70 -12.07 12.39
CA ALA A 118 -15.00 -11.62 11.02
C ALA A 118 -13.76 -11.65 10.12
N GLY A 119 -13.64 -12.73 9.33
CA GLY A 119 -12.59 -12.92 8.33
C GLY A 119 -13.16 -12.92 6.91
N SER A 120 -13.48 -14.11 6.39
CA SER A 120 -14.08 -14.27 5.06
C SER A 120 -15.44 -13.56 4.93
N ASP A 121 -16.25 -13.60 5.99
CA ASP A 121 -17.44 -12.77 6.09
C ASP A 121 -17.08 -11.39 6.65
N LEU A 122 -16.43 -10.57 5.82
CA LEU A 122 -16.04 -9.22 6.22
C LEU A 122 -17.26 -8.34 6.53
N SER A 123 -18.43 -8.68 5.99
CA SER A 123 -19.66 -7.92 6.19
C SER A 123 -20.19 -8.00 7.63
N SER A 124 -19.73 -8.96 8.44
CA SER A 124 -20.10 -9.12 9.85
C SER A 124 -19.17 -8.43 10.85
N LEU A 125 -18.16 -7.67 10.40
CA LEU A 125 -17.24 -6.91 11.27
C LEU A 125 -17.98 -6.08 12.33
N ALA A 126 -17.47 -5.97 13.55
CA ALA A 126 -18.12 -5.30 14.68
C ALA A 126 -17.41 -4.01 15.13
N THR A 127 -16.19 -3.73 14.66
CA THR A 127 -15.52 -2.45 14.95
C THR A 127 -16.42 -1.30 14.48
N ARG A 128 -16.69 -0.36 15.39
CA ARG A 128 -17.60 0.76 15.13
C ARG A 128 -16.89 2.09 15.24
N ALA A 129 -17.42 3.08 14.53
CA ALA A 129 -17.05 4.48 14.62
C ALA A 129 -18.28 5.31 14.96
N GLU A 130 -18.21 6.05 16.06
CA GLU A 130 -19.24 6.97 16.52
C GLU A 130 -18.76 8.40 16.31
N ALA A 131 -19.63 9.29 15.82
CA ALA A 131 -19.29 10.69 15.61
C ALA A 131 -19.02 11.37 16.97
N ASP A 132 -17.93 12.13 17.05
CA ASP A 132 -17.47 12.86 18.23
C ASP A 132 -17.03 14.27 17.80
N GLY A 133 -18.01 15.14 17.54
CA GLY A 133 -17.76 16.47 16.98
C GLY A 133 -17.26 16.39 15.54
N ASP A 134 -16.04 16.90 15.30
CA ASP A 134 -15.33 16.85 14.01
C ASP A 134 -14.48 15.58 13.84
N ARG A 135 -14.59 14.62 14.76
CA ARG A 135 -13.80 13.38 14.83
C ARG A 135 -14.70 12.16 14.90
N TRP A 136 -14.04 11.00 14.82
CA TRP A 136 -14.66 9.69 15.06
C TRP A 136 -14.02 9.05 16.29
N ARG A 137 -14.85 8.54 17.20
CA ARG A 137 -14.42 7.63 18.27
C ARG A 137 -14.58 6.20 17.78
N ILE A 138 -13.46 5.47 17.69
CA ILE A 138 -13.43 4.11 17.15
C ILE A 138 -13.27 3.11 18.29
N THR A 139 -14.06 2.04 18.30
CA THR A 139 -13.97 0.96 19.29
C THR A 139 -14.14 -0.39 18.61
N GLY A 140 -13.18 -1.29 18.85
CA GLY A 140 -13.17 -2.65 18.32
C GLY A 140 -11.78 -3.28 18.38
N GLN A 141 -11.63 -4.42 17.71
CA GLN A 141 -10.37 -5.17 17.64
C GLN A 141 -10.14 -5.65 16.20
N LYS A 142 -8.91 -5.47 15.72
CA LYS A 142 -8.45 -6.00 14.43
C LYS A 142 -7.36 -7.05 14.66
N ILE A 143 -7.28 -8.03 13.76
CA ILE A 143 -6.30 -9.13 13.81
C ILE A 143 -5.78 -9.43 12.40
N TRP A 144 -4.68 -10.18 12.31
CA TRP A 144 -4.00 -10.53 11.04
C TRP A 144 -3.52 -9.31 10.25
N THR A 145 -3.16 -8.24 10.95
CA THR A 145 -2.61 -7.02 10.36
C THR A 145 -1.13 -7.22 10.06
N SER A 146 -0.83 -7.69 8.86
CA SER A 146 0.54 -7.68 8.33
C SER A 146 1.15 -6.28 8.43
N THR A 147 2.45 -6.23 8.74
CA THR A 147 3.27 -5.02 8.80
C THR A 147 2.83 -3.93 9.79
N ALA A 148 1.86 -4.20 10.69
CA ALA A 148 1.35 -3.23 11.67
C ALA A 148 2.46 -2.53 12.45
N GLN A 149 3.45 -3.29 12.91
CA GLN A 149 4.57 -2.84 13.73
C GLN A 149 5.54 -1.87 13.03
N VAL A 150 5.47 -1.77 11.70
CA VAL A 150 6.30 -0.86 10.88
C VAL A 150 5.46 0.12 10.05
N SER A 151 4.14 0.15 10.24
CA SER A 151 3.24 0.99 9.46
C SER A 151 2.98 2.33 10.14
N ASP A 152 2.93 3.38 9.34
CA ASP A 152 2.61 4.74 9.78
C ASP A 152 1.08 4.97 9.82
N MET A 153 0.35 4.28 8.94
CA MET A 153 -1.09 4.43 8.73
C MET A 153 -1.78 3.07 8.55
N GLY A 154 -3.10 3.04 8.68
CA GLY A 154 -3.90 1.84 8.41
C GLY A 154 -5.17 2.18 7.63
N ILE A 155 -5.48 1.40 6.60
CA ILE A 155 -6.81 1.44 5.98
C ILE A 155 -7.75 0.59 6.83
N LEU A 156 -8.74 1.26 7.41
CA LEU A 156 -9.59 0.72 8.46
C LEU A 156 -11.04 0.65 8.01
N LEU A 157 -11.66 -0.51 8.20
CA LEU A 157 -13.11 -0.70 8.02
C LEU A 157 -13.82 -0.71 9.37
N VAL A 158 -14.90 0.07 9.43
CA VAL A 158 -15.75 0.27 10.60
C VAL A 158 -17.21 0.33 10.21
N ARG A 159 -18.11 -0.01 11.13
CA ARG A 159 -19.52 0.35 11.04
C ARG A 159 -19.75 1.76 11.58
N THR A 160 -20.51 2.56 10.84
CA THR A 160 -21.00 3.87 11.28
C THR A 160 -22.51 3.88 11.53
N ALA A 161 -23.18 2.77 11.24
CA ALA A 161 -24.59 2.52 11.50
C ALA A 161 -24.79 1.02 11.83
N PRO A 162 -25.87 0.65 12.55
CA PRO A 162 -26.21 -0.74 12.83
C PRO A 162 -26.30 -1.60 11.56
#